data_AF-A0A0M9F329-F1
#
_entry.id   AF-A0A0M9F329-F1
#
_cell.length_a   1.000
_cell.length_b   1.000
_cell.length_c   1.000
_cell.angle_alpha   90.00
_cell.angle_beta   90.00
_cell.angle_gamma   90.00
#
_symmetry.space_group_name_H-M   'P 1'
#
loop_
_entity.id
_entity.type
_entity.pdbx_description
1 polymer ?
#
loop_
_entity_poly.entity_id
_entity_poly.type
_entity_poly.pdbx_seq_one_letter_code
_entity_poly.pdbx_strand_id
1 'polypeptide(L)'
;MYRPRILGQGLRGFTHAQTCRRTYITDADVESARRYCLTQLQNSDYDAHLIRRFVPSPVQDTYAVLRTLNLELVRLPELVSNPTIGAFRMKFWQESIDNTFAGRPPREPICILLHKCLQDLEARDGGSTKKSIKFWISRLIKTREKHMSNRPFATLSSLEEYAENTYSTLMYATLASLPLRSMHVDHLASHIGKACGITAILRGIPVLAAPPPPVNTPSGQAPPVREPAILLPLDAMAEAGVKEEEVFRQGPNAPGLQDAVFQVATRANDHLITAREMLKRLKAGEDPGHEFEHQGEGEHLYGEGSDTVNEIRQGFGVLLEAIPSAQYLQRLEQADFNPFAVKTAVKCPSVYPTSHEASATKLEWLILGTQNSRSARNSATLYRQRFLYRIYDITILIVDAVIKMLYELIAIVRPGSLSEVKEIAQTVGSLVLKNGGVVRGLANWGVFSLPKPISVHQMKHTHGHYFVMRYDAAAKVHHDVRNTLRLEPRMIRAAHVKLGDGKLASLARFGPPKWKTTGSEA
;
A
#
# COMPACT_ATOMS: atom_id res chain seq x y z
N MET A 1 17.47 -12.79 -85.49
CA MET A 1 16.89 -12.46 -84.17
C MET A 1 18.01 -12.26 -83.17
N TYR A 2 18.36 -11.00 -82.92
CA TYR A 2 19.49 -10.57 -82.10
C TYR A 2 18.90 -10.10 -80.75
N ARG A 3 19.18 -10.80 -79.64
CA ARG A 3 18.76 -10.38 -78.30
C ARG A 3 19.87 -9.52 -77.67
N PRO A 4 19.61 -8.27 -77.25
CA PRO A 4 20.63 -7.42 -76.65
C PRO A 4 20.86 -7.73 -75.17
N ARG A 5 22.13 -7.60 -74.77
CA ARG A 5 22.64 -7.62 -73.39
C ARG A 5 22.13 -6.40 -72.61
N ILE A 6 21.63 -6.61 -71.40
CA ILE A 6 21.31 -5.53 -70.45
C ILE A 6 22.60 -5.13 -69.73
N LEU A 7 22.98 -3.86 -69.90
CA LEU A 7 24.06 -3.16 -69.22
C LEU A 7 23.75 -3.02 -67.72
N GLY A 8 24.75 -3.35 -66.89
CA GLY A 8 24.74 -3.02 -65.47
C GLY A 8 24.74 -1.50 -65.27
N GLN A 9 23.73 -1.00 -64.56
CA GLN A 9 23.71 0.36 -64.02
C GLN A 9 24.01 0.29 -62.52
N GLY A 10 25.07 0.99 -62.15
CA GLY A 10 25.62 1.02 -60.80
C GLY A 10 24.67 1.62 -59.78
N LEU A 11 24.62 0.98 -58.62
CA LEU A 11 24.18 1.58 -57.37
C LEU A 11 25.27 2.59 -56.91
N ARG A 12 25.23 3.81 -57.45
CA ARG A 12 25.87 4.99 -56.86
C ARG A 12 24.80 6.06 -56.67
N GLY A 13 24.31 6.19 -55.44
CA GLY A 13 23.32 7.21 -55.14
C GLY A 13 22.53 7.04 -53.86
N PHE A 14 23.05 6.41 -52.80
CA PHE A 14 22.55 6.64 -51.45
C PHE A 14 23.60 7.47 -50.73
N THR A 15 23.52 8.79 -50.92
CA THR A 15 24.14 9.74 -50.01
C THR A 15 23.65 9.40 -48.60
N HIS A 16 24.59 9.27 -47.66
CA HIS A 16 24.30 9.22 -46.25
C HIS A 16 23.41 10.41 -45.91
N ALA A 17 22.11 10.18 -45.71
CA ALA A 17 21.28 11.14 -45.02
C ALA A 17 21.89 11.28 -43.62
N GLN A 18 22.60 12.39 -43.37
CA GLN A 18 22.94 12.78 -42.02
C GLN A 18 21.60 12.82 -41.27
N THR A 19 21.38 11.85 -40.38
CA THR A 19 20.27 11.89 -39.45
C THR A 19 20.44 13.14 -38.62
N CYS A 20 19.73 14.20 -38.99
CA CYS A 20 19.66 15.44 -38.24
C CYS A 20 19.01 15.07 -36.91
N ARG A 21 19.82 14.77 -35.89
CA ARG A 21 19.32 14.47 -34.55
C ARG A 21 18.66 15.76 -34.07
N ARG A 22 17.33 15.83 -34.13
CA ARG A 22 16.54 16.94 -33.57
C ARG A 22 17.07 17.22 -32.16
N THR A 23 17.45 18.45 -31.85
CA THR A 23 18.01 18.83 -30.53
C THR A 23 16.96 19.40 -29.59
N TYR A 24 15.79 19.78 -30.08
CA TYR A 24 14.70 20.33 -29.27
C TYR A 24 13.70 19.25 -28.81
N ILE A 25 13.17 19.41 -27.59
CA ILE A 25 12.08 18.62 -27.02
C ILE A 25 10.76 19.32 -27.35
N THR A 26 9.80 18.57 -27.89
CA THR A 26 8.45 19.06 -28.19
C THR A 26 7.44 18.68 -27.11
N ASP A 27 6.29 19.35 -27.07
CA ASP A 27 5.17 18.96 -26.20
C ASP A 27 4.68 17.53 -26.48
N ALA A 28 4.78 17.06 -27.72
CA ALA A 28 4.47 15.69 -28.10
C ALA A 28 5.46 14.68 -27.48
N ASP A 29 6.75 15.03 -27.41
CA ASP A 29 7.76 14.20 -26.74
C ASP A 29 7.47 14.12 -25.23
N VAL A 30 7.10 15.24 -24.60
CA VAL A 30 6.71 15.29 -23.18
C VAL A 30 5.48 14.44 -22.90
N GLU A 31 4.44 14.53 -23.73
CA GLU A 31 3.22 13.74 -23.57
C GLU A 31 3.48 12.23 -23.79
N SER A 32 4.34 11.88 -24.76
CA SER A 32 4.79 10.50 -24.95
C SER A 32 5.55 9.98 -23.73
N ALA A 33 6.47 10.79 -23.18
CA ALA A 33 7.24 10.47 -21.98
C ALA A 33 6.36 10.32 -20.73
N ARG A 34 5.33 11.17 -20.58
CA ARG A 34 4.29 11.05 -19.54
C ARG A 34 3.57 9.72 -19.67
N ARG A 35 3.09 9.38 -20.87
CA ARG A 35 2.39 8.11 -21.12
C ARG A 35 3.26 6.91 -20.80
N TYR A 36 4.55 6.95 -21.15
CA TYR A 36 5.51 5.92 -20.77
C TYR A 36 5.56 5.72 -19.25
N CYS A 37 5.84 6.79 -18.48
CA CYS A 37 5.94 6.70 -17.02
C CYS A 37 4.64 6.17 -16.39
N LEU A 38 3.48 6.68 -16.82
CA LEU A 38 2.19 6.22 -16.30
C LEU A 38 1.90 4.75 -16.61
N THR A 39 2.29 4.29 -17.80
CA THR A 39 2.14 2.89 -18.22
C THR A 39 3.06 1.97 -17.39
N GLN A 40 4.30 2.38 -17.12
CA GLN A 40 5.22 1.64 -16.25
C GLN A 40 4.65 1.48 -14.84
N LEU A 41 4.13 2.56 -14.25
CA LEU A 41 3.48 2.48 -12.94
C LEU A 41 2.24 1.58 -12.99
N GLN A 42 1.36 1.74 -13.97
CA GLN A 42 0.15 0.93 -14.05
C GLN A 42 0.47 -0.58 -14.13
N ASN A 43 1.54 -0.96 -14.83
CA ASN A 43 1.90 -2.35 -15.06
C ASN A 43 2.77 -2.95 -13.95
N SER A 44 3.50 -2.12 -13.20
CA SER A 44 4.58 -2.60 -12.32
C SER A 44 4.63 -1.98 -10.93
N ASP A 45 3.94 -0.89 -10.70
CA ASP A 45 3.76 -0.24 -9.39
C ASP A 45 2.35 0.36 -9.32
N TYR A 46 1.35 -0.52 -9.29
CA TYR A 46 -0.06 -0.13 -9.34
C TYR A 46 -0.45 0.73 -8.14
N ASP A 47 0.17 0.50 -6.98
CA ASP A 47 -0.05 1.30 -5.78
C ASP A 47 0.40 2.76 -6.01
N ALA A 48 1.60 2.98 -6.55
CA ALA A 48 2.04 4.33 -6.93
C ALA A 48 1.15 4.95 -8.02
N HIS A 49 0.68 4.16 -8.99
CA HIS A 49 -0.27 4.64 -10.00
C HIS A 49 -1.56 5.20 -9.37
N LEU A 50 -2.05 4.60 -8.28
CA LEU A 50 -3.20 5.10 -7.53
C LEU A 50 -2.86 6.32 -6.68
N ILE A 51 -1.77 6.26 -5.90
CA ILE A 51 -1.32 7.33 -5.00
C ILE A 51 -1.07 8.64 -5.76
N ARG A 52 -0.50 8.55 -6.97
CA ARG A 52 -0.27 9.72 -7.85
C ARG A 52 -1.48 10.63 -7.96
N ARG A 53 -2.71 10.10 -7.96
CA ARG A 53 -3.94 10.90 -8.12
C ARG A 53 -4.24 11.80 -6.93
N PHE A 54 -3.70 11.48 -5.76
CA PHE A 54 -3.85 12.24 -4.51
C PHE A 54 -2.70 13.23 -4.28
N VAL A 55 -1.59 13.03 -4.98
CA VAL A 55 -0.49 14.00 -5.05
C VAL A 55 -0.97 15.26 -5.80
N PRO A 56 -0.65 16.50 -5.34
CA PRO A 56 -1.12 17.72 -5.97
C PRO A 56 -0.78 17.80 -7.47
N SER A 57 -1.73 18.28 -8.28
CA SER A 57 -1.62 18.32 -9.75
C SER A 57 -0.26 18.82 -10.29
N PRO A 58 0.36 19.89 -9.74
CA PRO A 58 1.62 20.43 -10.26
C PRO A 58 2.83 19.50 -10.09
N VAL A 59 2.73 18.45 -9.26
CA VAL A 59 3.84 17.55 -8.91
C VAL A 59 3.54 16.07 -9.22
N GLN A 60 2.37 15.76 -9.79
CA GLN A 60 2.02 14.38 -10.16
C GLN A 60 2.96 13.75 -11.17
N ASP A 61 3.48 14.55 -12.11
CA ASP A 61 4.46 14.07 -13.09
C ASP A 61 5.84 13.89 -12.44
N THR A 62 6.25 14.77 -11.53
CA THR A 62 7.47 14.59 -10.72
C THR A 62 7.40 13.29 -9.93
N TYR A 63 6.29 13.04 -9.23
CA TYR A 63 6.07 11.78 -8.52
C TYR A 63 6.15 10.58 -9.48
N ALA A 64 5.50 10.65 -10.64
CA ALA A 64 5.53 9.56 -11.62
C ALA A 64 6.95 9.25 -12.13
N VAL A 65 7.74 10.29 -12.44
CA VAL A 65 9.14 10.19 -12.84
C VAL A 65 9.97 9.51 -11.76
N LEU A 66 9.88 9.99 -10.51
CA LEU A 66 10.67 9.46 -9.39
C LEU A 66 10.36 7.99 -9.13
N ARG A 67 9.07 7.60 -9.14
CA ARG A 67 8.65 6.20 -8.99
C ARG A 67 9.10 5.33 -10.16
N THR A 68 9.01 5.84 -11.39
CA THR A 68 9.47 5.10 -12.58
C THR A 68 10.99 4.91 -12.58
N LEU A 69 11.76 5.94 -12.17
CA LEU A 69 13.20 5.82 -12.00
C LEU A 69 13.56 4.76 -10.95
N ASN A 70 12.85 4.74 -9.80
CA ASN A 70 13.05 3.71 -8.79
C ASN A 70 12.79 2.31 -9.34
N LEU A 71 11.74 2.11 -10.17
CA LEU A 71 11.47 0.83 -10.82
C LEU A 71 12.63 0.38 -11.72
N GLU A 72 13.17 1.29 -12.54
CA GLU A 72 14.33 0.97 -13.39
C GLU A 72 15.55 0.56 -12.55
N LEU A 73 15.86 1.34 -11.51
CA LEU A 73 17.03 1.08 -10.64
C LEU A 73 16.89 -0.23 -9.85
N VAL A 74 15.70 -0.54 -9.33
CA VAL A 74 15.43 -1.78 -8.56
C VAL A 74 15.58 -3.03 -9.42
N ARG A 75 15.28 -2.96 -10.72
CA ARG A 75 15.37 -4.09 -11.65
C ARG A 75 16.79 -4.39 -12.11
N LEU A 76 17.71 -3.42 -12.03
CA LEU A 76 19.06 -3.56 -12.58
C LEU A 76 19.82 -4.79 -12.06
N PRO A 77 19.83 -5.11 -10.75
CA PRO A 77 20.48 -6.31 -10.24
C PRO A 77 19.92 -7.62 -10.82
N GLU A 78 18.67 -7.63 -11.28
CA GLU A 78 18.03 -8.83 -11.85
C GLU A 78 18.30 -8.96 -13.36
N LEU A 79 18.52 -7.83 -14.04
CA LEU A 79 18.68 -7.77 -15.49
C LEU A 79 20.14 -7.94 -15.96
N VAL A 80 21.11 -7.79 -15.04
CA VAL A 80 22.52 -7.71 -15.41
C VAL A 80 23.36 -8.70 -14.62
N SER A 81 23.83 -9.75 -15.28
CA SER A 81 24.73 -10.74 -14.68
C SER A 81 26.18 -10.28 -14.57
N ASN A 82 26.61 -9.34 -15.43
CA ASN A 82 28.00 -8.87 -15.45
C ASN A 82 28.14 -7.57 -14.62
N PRO A 83 28.90 -7.56 -13.51
CA PRO A 83 29.04 -6.39 -12.65
C PRO A 83 29.49 -5.12 -13.37
N THR A 84 30.35 -5.24 -14.39
CA THR A 84 30.83 -4.12 -15.20
C THR A 84 29.71 -3.49 -16.02
N ILE A 85 28.82 -4.31 -16.60
CA ILE A 85 27.64 -3.81 -17.33
C ILE A 85 26.69 -3.11 -16.36
N GLY A 86 26.56 -3.62 -15.13
CA GLY A 86 25.75 -3.03 -14.08
C GLY A 86 26.25 -1.64 -13.70
N ALA A 87 27.56 -1.52 -13.49
CA ALA A 87 28.24 -0.25 -13.23
C ALA A 87 28.05 0.75 -14.39
N PHE A 88 28.18 0.31 -15.65
CA PHE A 88 27.92 1.19 -16.80
C PHE A 88 26.47 1.68 -16.85
N ARG A 89 25.48 0.85 -16.49
CA ARG A 89 24.07 1.28 -16.43
C ARG A 89 23.80 2.26 -15.28
N MET A 90 24.40 2.06 -14.11
CA MET A 90 24.31 3.01 -13.00
C MET A 90 24.95 4.36 -13.36
N LYS A 91 26.14 4.33 -13.96
CA LYS A 91 26.81 5.52 -14.48
C LYS A 91 25.99 6.24 -15.54
N PHE A 92 25.37 5.50 -16.47
CA PHE A 92 24.45 6.06 -17.46
C PHE A 92 23.31 6.83 -16.79
N TRP A 93 22.67 6.26 -15.76
CA TRP A 93 21.59 6.94 -15.04
C TRP A 93 22.09 8.19 -14.31
N GLN A 94 23.23 8.11 -13.64
CA GLN A 94 23.84 9.26 -12.97
C GLN A 94 24.11 10.41 -13.97
N GLU A 95 24.79 10.12 -15.09
CA GLU A 95 25.08 11.10 -16.13
C GLU A 95 23.81 11.65 -16.81
N SER A 96 22.80 10.80 -17.02
CA SER A 96 21.53 11.20 -17.63
C SER A 96 20.76 12.19 -16.76
N ILE A 97 20.73 11.95 -15.44
CA ILE A 97 20.16 12.87 -14.47
C ILE A 97 20.98 14.17 -14.41
N ASP A 98 22.31 14.08 -14.32
CA ASP A 98 23.17 15.26 -14.31
C ASP A 98 22.97 16.16 -15.53
N ASN A 99 22.90 15.55 -16.72
CA ASN A 99 22.62 16.26 -17.97
C ASN A 99 21.21 16.88 -18.00
N THR A 100 20.22 16.18 -17.44
CA THR A 100 18.84 16.69 -17.32
C THR A 100 18.77 17.94 -16.44
N PHE A 101 19.44 17.93 -15.28
CA PHE A 101 19.54 19.10 -14.40
C PHE A 101 20.39 20.23 -15.00
N ALA A 102 21.34 19.90 -15.88
CA ALA A 102 22.10 20.87 -16.66
C ALA A 102 21.34 21.42 -17.90
N GLY A 103 20.05 21.10 -18.04
CA GLY A 103 19.20 21.59 -19.13
C GLY A 103 19.43 20.90 -20.48
N ARG A 104 20.12 19.76 -20.49
CA ARG A 104 20.44 18.97 -21.69
C ARG A 104 19.97 17.52 -21.53
N PRO A 105 18.66 17.28 -21.28
CA PRO A 105 18.16 15.92 -21.05
C PRO A 105 18.44 15.00 -22.26
N PRO A 106 18.89 13.75 -22.03
CA PRO A 106 18.96 12.75 -23.08
C PRO A 106 17.55 12.36 -23.55
N ARG A 107 17.47 11.64 -24.69
CA ARG A 107 16.22 11.09 -25.25
C ARG A 107 15.70 9.86 -24.51
N GLU A 108 15.73 9.92 -23.18
CA GLU A 108 15.16 8.93 -22.28
C GLU A 108 13.85 9.49 -21.73
N PRO A 109 12.70 8.79 -21.86
CA PRO A 109 11.39 9.29 -21.40
C PRO A 109 11.40 9.87 -19.99
N ILE A 110 12.05 9.20 -19.04
CA ILE A 110 12.15 9.68 -17.64
C ILE A 110 12.86 11.05 -17.59
N CYS A 111 13.94 11.22 -18.35
CA CYS A 111 14.71 12.46 -18.39
C CYS A 111 13.96 13.60 -19.09
N ILE A 112 13.25 13.31 -20.18
CA ILE A 112 12.42 14.28 -20.91
C ILE A 112 11.34 14.83 -19.98
N LEU A 113 10.61 13.95 -19.29
CA LEU A 113 9.53 14.38 -18.40
C LEU A 113 10.08 15.08 -17.15
N LEU A 114 11.17 14.59 -16.58
CA LEU A 114 11.85 15.25 -15.46
C LEU A 114 12.27 16.68 -15.83
N HIS A 115 12.85 16.87 -17.01
CA HIS A 115 13.24 18.18 -17.49
C HIS A 115 12.06 19.15 -17.52
N LYS A 116 10.91 18.71 -18.06
CA LYS A 116 9.68 19.52 -18.07
C LYS A 116 9.21 19.85 -16.64
N CYS A 117 9.24 18.87 -15.73
CA CYS A 117 8.86 19.08 -14.33
C CYS A 117 9.76 20.12 -13.65
N LEU A 118 11.07 20.10 -13.94
CA LEU A 118 12.02 21.07 -13.40
C LEU A 118 11.81 22.48 -13.97
N GLN A 119 11.45 22.61 -15.24
CA GLN A 119 11.07 23.90 -15.84
C GLN A 119 9.80 24.46 -15.20
N ASP A 120 8.78 23.61 -15.03
CA ASP A 120 7.52 24.00 -14.39
C ASP A 120 7.72 24.38 -12.93
N LEU A 121 8.60 23.68 -12.22
CA LEU A 121 8.97 24.01 -10.84
C LEU A 121 9.68 25.36 -10.76
N GLU A 122 10.65 25.62 -11.63
CA GLU A 122 11.38 26.89 -11.66
C GLU A 122 10.46 28.09 -11.90
N ALA A 123 9.50 27.92 -12.81
CA ALA A 123 8.50 28.94 -13.11
C ALA A 123 7.58 29.25 -11.91
N ARG A 124 7.40 28.30 -10.98
CA ARG A 124 6.54 28.44 -9.79
C ARG A 124 7.28 28.95 -8.56
N ASP A 125 8.44 28.36 -8.24
CA ASP A 125 9.11 28.48 -6.94
C ASP A 125 10.60 28.91 -7.04
N GLY A 126 11.11 29.17 -8.25
CA GLY A 126 12.49 29.57 -8.49
C GLY A 126 13.51 28.42 -8.50
N GLY A 127 14.80 28.77 -8.49
CA GLY A 127 15.89 27.83 -8.79
C GLY A 127 16.46 27.03 -7.61
N SER A 128 16.24 27.44 -6.35
CA SER A 128 16.86 26.81 -5.17
C SER A 128 16.41 25.35 -4.97
N THR A 129 15.15 25.07 -5.28
CA THR A 129 14.52 23.76 -5.09
C THR A 129 15.09 22.66 -6.00
N LYS A 130 15.63 23.04 -7.18
CA LYS A 130 16.26 22.07 -8.09
C LYS A 130 17.47 21.37 -7.48
N LYS A 131 18.24 22.07 -6.63
CA LYS A 131 19.45 21.51 -6.00
C LYS A 131 19.09 20.39 -5.02
N SER A 132 18.10 20.63 -4.17
CA SER A 132 17.60 19.63 -3.22
C SER A 132 17.06 18.39 -3.95
N ILE A 133 16.21 18.56 -4.97
CA ILE A 133 15.71 17.41 -5.77
C ILE A 133 16.87 16.64 -6.44
N LYS A 134 17.86 17.35 -7.01
CA LYS A 134 19.03 16.70 -7.61
C LYS A 134 19.81 15.88 -6.60
N PHE A 135 20.02 16.42 -5.41
CA PHE A 135 20.72 15.75 -4.32
C PHE A 135 20.03 14.44 -3.96
N TRP A 136 18.72 14.47 -3.72
CA TRP A 136 17.93 13.29 -3.38
C TRP A 136 17.99 12.23 -4.49
N ILE A 137 17.78 12.60 -5.75
CA ILE A 137 17.87 11.64 -6.87
C ILE A 137 19.29 11.04 -6.96
N SER A 138 20.33 11.84 -6.78
CA SER A 138 21.72 11.36 -6.80
C SER A 138 22.03 10.43 -5.63
N ARG A 139 21.50 10.72 -4.44
CA ARG A 139 21.62 9.85 -3.25
C ARG A 139 20.96 8.49 -3.53
N LEU A 140 19.76 8.48 -4.11
CA LEU A 140 19.07 7.23 -4.49
C LEU A 140 19.93 6.39 -5.44
N ILE A 141 20.44 6.99 -6.52
CA ILE A 141 21.24 6.28 -7.53
C ILE A 141 22.50 5.69 -6.89
N LYS A 142 23.26 6.51 -6.14
CA LYS A 142 24.49 6.05 -5.45
C LYS A 142 24.20 4.95 -4.44
N THR A 143 23.08 5.02 -3.73
CA THR A 143 22.71 4.00 -2.74
C THR A 143 22.36 2.68 -3.41
N ARG A 144 21.61 2.71 -4.53
CA ARG A 144 21.29 1.51 -5.32
C ARG A 144 22.53 0.92 -5.97
N GLU A 145 23.46 1.75 -6.46
CA GLU A 145 24.75 1.32 -7.01
C GLU A 145 25.55 0.51 -5.98
N LYS A 146 25.67 1.01 -4.74
CA LYS A 146 26.36 0.31 -3.64
C LYS A 146 25.76 -1.07 -3.33
N HIS A 147 24.46 -1.25 -3.57
CA HIS A 147 23.73 -2.49 -3.28
C HIS A 147 23.46 -3.37 -4.51
N MET A 148 24.12 -3.09 -5.65
CA MET A 148 23.94 -3.85 -6.89
C MET A 148 24.29 -5.34 -6.78
N SER A 149 25.12 -5.72 -5.81
CA SER A 149 25.54 -7.10 -5.57
C SER A 149 24.53 -7.92 -4.76
N ASN A 150 23.40 -7.34 -4.33
CA ASN A 150 22.37 -8.00 -3.51
C ASN A 150 22.93 -8.72 -2.27
N ARG A 151 23.93 -8.13 -1.62
CA ARG A 151 24.45 -8.64 -0.34
C ARG A 151 23.40 -8.46 0.76
N PRO A 152 23.27 -9.41 1.70
CA PRO A 152 22.44 -9.25 2.89
C PRO A 152 22.85 -8.04 3.71
N PHE A 153 21.90 -7.48 4.46
CA PHE A 153 22.19 -6.39 5.40
C PHE A 153 22.86 -6.94 6.66
N ALA A 154 23.87 -6.27 7.17
CA ALA A 154 24.59 -6.74 8.36
C ALA A 154 23.70 -6.71 9.61
N THR A 155 22.90 -5.65 9.73
CA THR A 155 22.02 -5.42 10.88
C THR A 155 20.69 -4.83 10.46
N LEU A 156 19.69 -4.93 11.33
CA LEU A 156 18.40 -4.24 11.14
C LEU A 156 18.60 -2.73 10.93
N SER A 157 19.53 -2.12 11.67
CA SER A 157 19.85 -0.69 11.51
C SER A 157 20.41 -0.36 10.12
N SER A 158 21.26 -1.22 9.54
CA SER A 158 21.76 -1.00 8.18
C SER A 158 20.66 -1.08 7.11
N LEU A 159 19.63 -1.90 7.36
CA LEU A 159 18.43 -1.95 6.51
C LEU A 159 17.58 -0.68 6.64
N GLU A 160 17.47 -0.09 7.82
CA GLU A 160 16.79 1.21 8.02
C GLU A 160 17.53 2.34 7.31
N GLU A 161 18.86 2.39 7.42
CA GLU A 161 19.69 3.36 6.72
C GLU A 161 19.52 3.22 5.20
N TYR A 162 19.45 1.99 4.69
CA TYR A 162 19.14 1.74 3.29
C TYR A 162 17.75 2.26 2.89
N ALA A 163 16.73 2.00 3.71
CA ALA A 163 15.37 2.43 3.46
C ALA A 163 15.24 3.96 3.48
N GLU A 164 15.94 4.63 4.39
CA GLU A 164 16.06 6.08 4.44
C GLU A 164 16.67 6.64 3.15
N ASN A 165 17.82 6.11 2.77
CA ASN A 165 18.56 6.57 1.60
C ASN A 165 17.89 6.23 0.27
N THR A 166 16.82 5.42 0.26
CA THR A 166 16.08 5.04 -0.95
C THR A 166 14.63 5.53 -0.95
N TYR A 167 13.77 4.96 -0.12
CA TYR A 167 12.33 5.25 -0.13
C TYR A 167 12.00 6.58 0.56
N SER A 168 12.65 6.93 1.69
CA SER A 168 12.48 8.27 2.29
C SER A 168 13.01 9.36 1.35
N THR A 169 14.18 9.15 0.75
CA THR A 169 14.74 10.03 -0.29
C THR A 169 13.77 10.32 -1.45
N LEU A 170 13.00 9.32 -1.91
CA LEU A 170 11.98 9.53 -2.95
C LEU A 170 10.84 10.42 -2.47
N MET A 171 10.44 10.27 -1.20
CA MET A 171 9.42 11.12 -0.58
C MET A 171 9.96 12.55 -0.41
N TYR A 172 11.20 12.74 0.06
CA TYR A 172 11.83 14.06 0.15
C TYR A 172 11.94 14.75 -1.21
N ALA A 173 12.36 14.02 -2.26
CA ALA A 173 12.40 14.57 -3.61
C ALA A 173 11.01 15.02 -4.11
N THR A 174 9.96 14.28 -3.73
CA THR A 174 8.58 14.64 -4.07
C THR A 174 8.10 15.84 -3.26
N LEU A 175 8.35 15.86 -1.95
CA LEU A 175 7.99 16.97 -1.05
C LEU A 175 8.73 18.25 -1.44
N ALA A 176 10.01 18.16 -1.77
CA ALA A 176 10.79 19.28 -2.28
C ALA A 176 10.18 19.87 -3.55
N SER A 177 9.47 19.09 -4.37
CA SER A 177 8.79 19.64 -5.57
C SER A 177 7.49 20.41 -5.27
N LEU A 178 7.02 20.36 -4.02
CA LEU A 178 5.93 21.18 -3.51
C LEU A 178 6.48 22.50 -2.93
N PRO A 179 5.66 23.57 -2.86
CA PRO A 179 5.99 24.78 -2.10
C PRO A 179 5.85 24.53 -0.59
N LEU A 180 6.46 23.46 -0.09
CA LEU A 180 6.38 22.97 1.28
C LEU A 180 7.81 22.83 1.85
N ARG A 181 8.05 23.45 2.99
CA ARG A 181 9.37 23.48 3.66
C ARG A 181 9.22 23.17 5.14
N SER A 182 8.69 21.98 5.44
CA SER A 182 8.29 21.58 6.78
C SER A 182 9.13 20.42 7.29
N MET A 183 9.88 20.67 8.36
CA MET A 183 10.61 19.63 9.10
C MET A 183 9.68 18.54 9.60
N HIS A 184 8.46 18.89 10.02
CA HIS A 184 7.50 17.91 10.51
C HIS A 184 7.02 16.96 9.41
N VAL A 185 6.80 17.47 8.20
CA VAL A 185 6.37 16.61 7.08
C VAL A 185 7.53 15.75 6.57
N ASP A 186 8.75 16.28 6.52
CA ASP A 186 9.96 15.50 6.21
C ASP A 186 10.17 14.40 7.26
N HIS A 187 10.00 14.71 8.54
CA HIS A 187 10.14 13.72 9.61
C HIS A 187 9.06 12.62 9.53
N LEU A 188 7.82 12.95 9.18
CA LEU A 188 6.79 11.94 8.86
C LEU A 188 7.19 11.09 7.65
N ALA A 189 7.74 11.73 6.62
CA ALA A 189 8.18 11.05 5.40
C ALA A 189 9.37 10.11 5.66
N SER A 190 10.26 10.43 6.60
CA SER A 190 11.36 9.54 7.03
C SER A 190 10.83 8.22 7.57
N HIS A 191 9.93 8.27 8.55
CA HIS A 191 9.35 7.05 9.12
C HIS A 191 8.56 6.24 8.09
N ILE A 192 7.73 6.91 7.27
CA ILE A 192 6.96 6.22 6.23
C ILE A 192 7.88 5.61 5.18
N GLY A 193 8.91 6.35 4.74
CA GLY A 193 9.90 5.90 3.78
C GLY A 193 10.70 4.69 4.29
N LYS A 194 11.17 4.73 5.54
CA LYS A 194 11.81 3.58 6.21
C LYS A 194 10.90 2.36 6.22
N ALA A 195 9.64 2.52 6.65
CA ALA A 195 8.66 1.44 6.63
C ALA A 195 8.42 0.88 5.21
N CYS A 196 8.32 1.74 4.20
CA CYS A 196 8.17 1.32 2.80
C CYS A 196 9.38 0.55 2.28
N GLY A 197 10.59 0.99 2.60
CA GLY A 197 11.82 0.33 2.16
C GLY A 197 11.99 -1.04 2.80
N ILE A 198 11.77 -1.16 4.11
CA ILE A 198 11.78 -2.46 4.80
C ILE A 198 10.70 -3.38 4.21
N THR A 199 9.50 -2.85 3.99
CA THR A 199 8.40 -3.63 3.39
C THR A 199 8.73 -4.10 1.96
N ALA A 200 9.44 -3.30 1.18
CA ALA A 200 9.88 -3.68 -0.15
C ALA A 200 10.88 -4.86 -0.12
N ILE A 201 11.79 -4.88 0.87
CA ILE A 201 12.69 -6.01 1.10
C ILE A 201 11.90 -7.27 1.45
N LEU A 202 10.93 -7.18 2.37
CA LEU A 202 10.06 -8.30 2.73
C LEU A 202 9.24 -8.83 1.54
N ARG A 203 8.72 -7.93 0.68
CA ARG A 203 8.03 -8.31 -0.57
C ARG A 203 8.95 -8.98 -1.58
N GLY A 204 10.24 -8.64 -1.55
CA GLY A 204 11.24 -9.18 -2.46
C GLY A 204 11.62 -10.63 -2.17
N ILE A 205 11.43 -11.13 -0.95
CA ILE A 205 11.91 -12.46 -0.53
C ILE A 205 11.50 -13.58 -1.50
N PRO A 206 10.22 -13.75 -1.87
CA PRO A 206 9.82 -14.85 -2.75
C PRO A 206 10.42 -14.76 -4.15
N VAL A 207 10.68 -13.53 -4.62
CA VAL A 207 11.24 -13.28 -5.94
C VAL A 207 12.74 -13.53 -5.94
N LEU A 208 13.45 -13.03 -4.92
CA LEU A 208 14.91 -13.10 -4.80
C LEU A 208 15.41 -14.50 -4.40
N ALA A 209 14.67 -15.20 -3.54
CA ALA A 209 15.04 -16.54 -3.09
C ALA A 209 14.69 -17.64 -4.11
N ALA A 210 13.76 -17.40 -5.04
CA ALA A 210 13.39 -18.38 -6.05
C ALA A 210 14.52 -18.58 -7.08
N PRO A 211 14.88 -19.83 -7.42
CA PRO A 211 15.84 -20.09 -8.48
C PRO A 211 15.29 -19.57 -9.81
N PRO A 212 16.04 -18.76 -10.57
CA PRO A 212 15.56 -18.25 -11.84
C PRO A 212 15.41 -19.39 -12.86
N PRO A 213 14.42 -19.31 -13.77
CA PRO A 213 14.20 -20.34 -14.78
C PRO A 213 15.43 -20.48 -15.70
N PRO A 214 15.72 -21.69 -16.22
CA PRO A 214 16.78 -21.88 -17.20
C PRO A 214 16.51 -21.04 -18.45
N VAL A 215 17.54 -20.38 -18.98
CA VAL A 215 17.41 -19.62 -20.23
C VAL A 215 17.64 -20.56 -21.41
N ASN A 216 16.62 -20.74 -22.24
CA ASN A 216 16.76 -21.47 -23.50
C ASN A 216 17.53 -20.60 -24.49
N THR A 217 18.76 -21.00 -24.78
CA THR A 217 19.57 -20.39 -25.85
C THR A 217 19.58 -21.30 -27.09
N PRO A 218 19.87 -20.78 -28.29
CA PRO A 218 20.01 -21.60 -29.50
C PRO A 218 21.04 -22.74 -29.37
N SER A 219 21.95 -22.65 -28.40
CA SER A 219 23.01 -23.64 -28.12
C SER A 219 22.68 -24.57 -26.93
N GLY A 220 21.47 -24.50 -26.37
CA GLY A 220 21.04 -25.31 -25.21
C GLY A 220 20.55 -24.49 -24.02
N GLN A 221 20.32 -25.12 -22.87
CA GLN A 221 19.99 -24.42 -21.63
C GLN A 221 21.23 -23.76 -21.06
N ALA A 222 21.23 -22.42 -20.99
CA ALA A 222 22.28 -21.67 -20.33
C ALA A 222 22.04 -21.65 -18.81
N PRO A 223 23.11 -21.60 -18.00
CA PRO A 223 23.00 -21.45 -16.57
C PRO A 223 22.18 -20.20 -16.19
N PRO A 224 21.54 -20.22 -15.01
CA PRO A 224 20.71 -19.14 -14.52
C PRO A 224 21.43 -17.78 -14.53
N VAL A 225 20.69 -16.73 -14.90
CA VAL A 225 21.20 -15.36 -15.11
C VAL A 225 21.63 -14.69 -13.80
N ARG A 226 21.14 -15.16 -12.65
CA ARG A 226 21.51 -14.66 -11.32
C ARG A 226 21.56 -15.77 -10.27
N GLU A 227 22.31 -15.51 -9.22
CA GLU A 227 22.27 -16.28 -7.98
C GLU A 227 21.06 -15.87 -7.13
N PRO A 228 20.39 -16.83 -6.44
CA PRO A 228 19.39 -16.52 -5.43
C PRO A 228 19.97 -15.62 -4.33
N ALA A 229 19.15 -14.73 -3.78
CA ALA A 229 19.57 -13.82 -2.72
C ALA A 229 18.50 -13.68 -1.65
N ILE A 230 18.94 -13.45 -0.41
CA ILE A 230 18.09 -13.04 0.71
C ILE A 230 18.63 -11.75 1.26
N LEU A 231 17.80 -10.72 1.27
CA LEU A 231 18.15 -9.39 1.75
C LEU A 231 17.64 -9.15 3.17
N LEU A 232 17.44 -10.19 3.96
CA LEU A 232 17.11 -10.03 5.38
C LEU A 232 18.39 -9.63 6.16
N PRO A 233 18.24 -8.91 7.28
CA PRO A 233 19.36 -8.64 8.18
C PRO A 233 19.96 -9.92 8.76
N LEU A 234 21.29 -10.00 8.77
CA LEU A 234 22.04 -11.16 9.26
C LEU A 234 21.85 -11.39 10.77
N ASP A 235 21.70 -10.31 11.55
CA ASP A 235 21.40 -10.39 12.98
C ASP A 235 20.04 -11.06 13.24
N ALA A 236 18.98 -10.63 12.54
CA ALA A 236 17.64 -11.21 12.65
C ALA A 236 17.62 -12.67 12.19
N MET A 237 18.32 -12.99 11.11
CA MET A 237 18.47 -14.36 10.62
C MET A 237 19.22 -15.24 11.63
N ALA A 238 20.31 -14.73 12.22
CA ALA A 238 21.11 -15.48 13.19
C ALA A 238 20.31 -15.74 14.48
N GLU A 239 19.58 -14.76 15.00
CA GLU A 239 18.75 -14.91 16.19
C GLU A 239 17.64 -15.95 15.99
N ALA A 240 17.01 -15.96 14.81
CA ALA A 240 15.99 -16.93 14.44
C ALA A 240 16.56 -18.29 13.97
N GLY A 241 17.88 -18.45 13.88
CA GLY A 241 18.52 -19.69 13.44
C GLY A 241 18.37 -20.02 11.95
N VAL A 242 18.11 -19.01 11.11
CA VAL A 242 17.90 -19.16 9.66
C VAL A 242 19.21 -19.44 8.95
N LYS A 243 19.20 -20.44 8.05
CA LYS A 243 20.28 -20.68 7.09
C LYS A 243 19.82 -20.36 5.68
N GLU A 244 20.57 -19.53 4.97
CA GLU A 244 20.23 -19.08 3.60
C GLU A 244 19.96 -20.26 2.65
N GLU A 245 20.82 -21.28 2.68
CA GLU A 245 20.68 -22.46 1.82
C GLU A 245 19.38 -23.23 2.08
N GLU A 246 18.90 -23.28 3.32
CA GLU A 246 17.64 -23.94 3.66
C GLU A 246 16.46 -23.14 3.09
N VAL A 247 16.53 -21.80 3.09
CA VAL A 247 15.53 -20.93 2.46
C VAL A 247 15.51 -21.12 0.94
N PHE A 248 16.67 -21.22 0.28
CA PHE A 248 16.72 -21.45 -1.17
C PHE A 248 16.15 -22.82 -1.59
N ARG A 249 16.35 -23.85 -0.75
CA ARG A 249 15.87 -25.22 -1.05
C ARG A 249 14.43 -25.47 -0.64
N GLN A 250 14.03 -24.97 0.52
CA GLN A 250 12.77 -25.33 1.17
C GLN A 250 11.74 -24.19 1.13
N GLY A 251 12.16 -22.98 0.72
CA GLY A 251 11.33 -21.79 0.62
C GLY A 251 10.62 -21.50 1.95
N PRO A 252 9.27 -21.49 1.98
CA PRO A 252 8.51 -21.17 3.19
C PRO A 252 8.68 -22.19 4.33
N ASN A 253 9.23 -23.38 4.07
CA ASN A 253 9.42 -24.40 5.10
C ASN A 253 10.78 -24.32 5.80
N ALA A 254 11.63 -23.35 5.42
CA ALA A 254 12.93 -23.17 6.04
C ALA A 254 12.78 -22.79 7.53
N PRO A 255 13.43 -23.52 8.45
CA PRO A 255 13.34 -23.24 9.88
C PRO A 255 13.73 -21.80 10.23
N GLY A 256 12.94 -21.15 11.08
CA GLY A 256 13.20 -19.80 11.59
C GLY A 256 12.88 -18.66 10.61
N LEU A 257 12.54 -18.94 9.35
CA LEU A 257 12.35 -17.88 8.35
C LEU A 257 11.21 -16.93 8.72
N GLN A 258 10.07 -17.46 9.16
CA GLN A 258 8.90 -16.70 9.60
C GLN A 258 9.25 -15.81 10.81
N ASP A 259 10.06 -16.31 11.75
CA ASP A 259 10.49 -15.57 12.93
C ASP A 259 11.40 -14.39 12.54
N ALA A 260 12.37 -14.62 11.64
CA ALA A 260 13.20 -13.54 11.10
C ALA A 260 12.37 -12.49 10.33
N VAL A 261 11.40 -12.94 9.53
CA VAL A 261 10.47 -12.07 8.81
C VAL A 261 9.59 -11.28 9.79
N PHE A 262 9.13 -11.90 10.89
CA PHE A 262 8.37 -11.27 11.95
C PHE A 262 9.15 -10.13 12.61
N GLN A 263 10.41 -10.35 12.98
CA GLN A 263 11.25 -9.32 13.59
C GLN A 263 11.41 -8.10 12.65
N VAL A 264 11.73 -8.34 11.38
CA VAL A 264 11.91 -7.26 10.39
C VAL A 264 10.59 -6.55 10.08
N ALA A 265 9.48 -7.30 9.99
CA ALA A 265 8.15 -6.74 9.78
C ALA A 265 7.69 -5.89 10.98
N THR A 266 8.03 -6.30 12.20
CA THR A 266 7.76 -5.53 13.42
C THR A 266 8.43 -4.16 13.33
N ARG A 267 9.69 -4.10 12.90
CA ARG A 267 10.39 -2.82 12.74
C ARG A 267 9.76 -1.88 11.72
N ALA A 268 9.30 -2.43 10.59
CA ALA A 268 8.55 -1.64 9.61
C ALA A 268 7.25 -1.09 10.21
N ASN A 269 6.54 -1.91 11.00
CA ASN A 269 5.31 -1.50 11.67
C ASN A 269 5.55 -0.45 12.77
N ASP A 270 6.65 -0.54 13.52
CA ASP A 270 7.02 0.45 14.54
C ASP A 270 7.17 1.85 13.94
N HIS A 271 7.79 1.97 12.77
CA HIS A 271 7.85 3.24 12.04
C HIS A 271 6.47 3.75 11.63
N LEU A 272 5.56 2.88 11.19
CA LEU A 272 4.18 3.28 10.87
C LEU A 272 3.41 3.71 12.12
N ILE A 273 3.61 3.05 13.27
CA ILE A 273 3.01 3.45 14.54
C ILE A 273 3.57 4.82 14.97
N THR A 274 4.89 5.00 14.89
CA THR A 274 5.57 6.26 15.23
C THR A 274 5.04 7.40 14.36
N ALA A 275 4.94 7.20 13.04
CA ALA A 275 4.38 8.20 12.13
C ALA A 275 2.91 8.54 12.44
N ARG A 276 2.09 7.56 12.86
CA ARG A 276 0.69 7.80 13.27
C ARG A 276 0.60 8.60 14.55
N GLU A 277 1.38 8.26 15.57
CA GLU A 277 1.37 8.99 16.84
C GLU A 277 1.92 10.41 16.66
N MET A 278 3.01 10.57 15.91
CA MET A 278 3.54 11.86 15.52
C MET A 278 2.49 12.70 14.76
N LEU A 279 1.80 12.13 13.78
CA LEU A 279 0.74 12.81 13.04
C LEU A 279 -0.42 13.25 13.96
N LYS A 280 -0.75 12.46 14.97
CA LYS A 280 -1.80 12.76 15.97
C LYS A 280 -1.37 13.93 16.87
N ARG A 281 -0.14 13.90 17.39
CA ARG A 281 0.44 14.98 18.21
C ARG A 281 0.51 16.30 17.44
N LEU A 282 1.06 16.28 16.23
CA LEU A 282 1.16 17.48 15.38
C LEU A 282 -0.20 18.08 15.03
N LYS A 283 -1.25 17.25 14.85
CA LYS A 283 -2.62 17.73 14.67
C LYS A 283 -3.23 18.35 15.93
N ALA A 284 -2.77 17.94 17.10
CA ALA A 284 -3.14 18.55 18.38
C ALA A 284 -2.33 19.83 18.68
N GLY A 285 -1.36 20.20 17.83
CA GLY A 285 -0.46 21.33 18.06
C GLY A 285 0.68 21.01 19.02
N GLU A 286 0.93 19.74 19.29
CA GLU A 286 2.02 19.26 20.15
C GLU A 286 3.31 19.03 19.34
N ASP A 287 4.43 18.86 20.04
CA ASP A 287 5.71 18.46 19.44
C ASP A 287 5.63 17.03 18.85
N PRO A 288 6.52 16.65 17.90
CA PRO A 288 6.48 15.35 17.22
C PRO A 288 6.72 14.14 18.14
N GLY A 289 7.14 14.32 19.39
CA GLY A 289 7.40 13.28 20.38
C GLY A 289 8.87 12.84 20.47
N HIS A 290 9.66 13.14 19.44
CA HIS A 290 11.12 12.98 19.45
C HIS A 290 11.76 13.86 18.37
N GLU A 291 13.07 14.07 18.47
CA GLU A 291 13.83 14.84 17.49
C GLU A 291 13.91 14.12 16.14
N PHE A 292 14.00 14.91 15.07
CA PHE A 292 14.23 14.37 13.73
C PHE A 292 15.73 14.17 13.52
N GLU A 293 16.15 12.90 13.45
CA GLU A 293 17.57 12.52 13.33
C GLU A 293 18.26 13.05 12.06
N HIS A 294 17.50 13.33 10.99
CA HIS A 294 18.01 13.82 9.70
C HIS A 294 17.86 15.34 9.51
N GLN A 295 17.43 16.09 10.55
CA GLN A 295 17.21 17.53 10.45
C GLN A 295 18.44 18.35 10.03
N GLY A 296 19.65 17.85 10.33
CA GLY A 296 20.92 18.50 10.03
C GLY A 296 21.49 18.20 8.65
N GLU A 297 20.81 17.37 7.83
CA GLU A 297 21.30 17.09 6.47
C GLU A 297 21.06 18.29 5.55
N GLY A 298 22.13 18.79 4.93
CA GLY A 298 22.19 20.13 4.34
C GLY A 298 21.24 20.46 3.16
N GLU A 299 20.42 19.51 2.72
CA GLU A 299 19.49 19.70 1.59
C GLU A 299 18.02 19.63 2.00
N HIS A 300 17.74 19.49 3.31
CA HIS A 300 16.45 19.87 3.87
C HIS A 300 16.37 21.40 3.97
N LEU A 301 15.40 21.97 3.28
CA LEU A 301 15.17 23.41 3.29
C LEU A 301 13.90 23.69 4.08
N TYR A 302 14.05 24.31 5.25
CA TYR A 302 12.92 24.68 6.11
C TYR A 302 12.60 26.17 6.00
N GLY A 303 11.32 26.50 5.99
CA GLY A 303 10.84 27.87 6.12
C GLY A 303 10.50 28.18 7.57
N GLU A 304 10.30 29.45 7.89
CA GLU A 304 9.63 29.84 9.13
C GLU A 304 8.14 29.49 9.00
N GLY A 305 7.76 28.26 9.37
CA GLY A 305 6.39 27.76 9.30
C GLY A 305 5.60 28.05 10.58
N SER A 306 4.43 28.71 10.46
CA SER A 306 3.52 29.00 11.60
C SER A 306 2.31 28.06 11.69
N ASP A 307 2.08 27.19 10.69
CA ASP A 307 0.87 26.35 10.60
C ASP A 307 1.15 24.92 10.12
N THR A 308 1.58 24.08 11.07
CA THR A 308 1.84 22.65 10.92
C THR A 308 0.68 21.86 10.29
N VAL A 309 -0.57 22.23 10.59
CA VAL A 309 -1.75 21.48 10.12
C VAL A 309 -1.94 21.68 8.62
N ASN A 310 -1.74 22.91 8.14
CA ASN A 310 -1.80 23.20 6.71
C ASN A 310 -0.62 22.57 5.96
N GLU A 311 0.58 22.54 6.53
CA GLU A 311 1.74 21.85 5.97
C GLU A 311 1.48 20.35 5.79
N ILE A 312 0.93 19.68 6.83
CA ILE A 312 0.52 18.28 6.77
C ILE A 312 -0.51 18.06 5.65
N ARG A 313 -1.50 18.96 5.53
CA ARG A 313 -2.53 18.85 4.48
C ARG A 313 -1.92 18.94 3.07
N GLN A 314 -0.92 19.80 2.87
CA GLN A 314 -0.23 19.93 1.59
C GLN A 314 0.62 18.70 1.25
N GLY A 315 1.32 18.14 2.24
CA GLY A 315 2.14 16.94 2.08
C GLY A 315 1.36 15.62 2.07
N PHE A 316 0.07 15.63 2.46
CA PHE A 316 -0.72 14.42 2.73
C PHE A 316 -0.71 13.41 1.59
N GLY A 317 -0.78 13.86 0.33
CA GLY A 317 -0.76 12.98 -0.84
C GLY A 317 0.51 12.11 -0.94
N VAL A 318 1.66 12.63 -0.48
CA VAL A 318 2.93 11.88 -0.44
C VAL A 318 2.92 10.89 0.72
N LEU A 319 2.36 11.27 1.88
CA LEU A 319 2.27 10.41 3.07
C LEU A 319 1.38 9.16 2.85
N LEU A 320 0.56 9.13 1.80
CA LEU A 320 -0.25 7.94 1.44
C LEU A 320 0.60 6.73 1.02
N GLU A 321 1.90 6.89 0.77
CA GLU A 321 2.86 5.78 0.61
C GLU A 321 2.85 4.81 1.80
N ALA A 322 2.40 5.25 2.98
CA ALA A 322 2.22 4.37 4.14
C ALA A 322 1.15 3.28 3.92
N ILE A 323 0.14 3.51 3.07
CA ILE A 323 -1.03 2.64 2.95
C ILE A 323 -0.66 1.27 2.35
N PRO A 324 0.00 1.17 1.18
CA PRO A 324 0.39 -0.14 0.63
C PRO A 324 1.26 -0.93 1.59
N SER A 325 2.19 -0.26 2.28
CA SER A 325 3.10 -0.89 3.23
C SER A 325 2.34 -1.46 4.43
N ALA A 326 1.46 -0.68 5.06
CA ALA A 326 0.58 -1.14 6.12
C ALA A 326 -0.29 -2.34 5.68
N GLN A 327 -0.87 -2.26 4.47
CA GLN A 327 -1.71 -3.32 3.94
C GLN A 327 -0.93 -4.62 3.70
N TYR A 328 0.31 -4.54 3.23
CA TYR A 328 1.14 -5.73 3.05
C TYR A 328 1.55 -6.35 4.38
N LEU A 329 1.98 -5.54 5.36
CA LEU A 329 2.33 -6.04 6.69
C LEU A 329 1.14 -6.76 7.35
N GLN A 330 -0.08 -6.22 7.21
CA GLN A 330 -1.29 -6.88 7.68
C GLN A 330 -1.56 -8.22 6.99
N ARG A 331 -1.32 -8.33 5.68
CA ARG A 331 -1.47 -9.60 4.94
C ARG A 331 -0.38 -10.59 5.33
N LEU A 332 0.82 -10.10 5.61
CA LEU A 332 1.95 -10.90 6.07
C LEU A 332 1.67 -11.49 7.44
N GLU A 333 1.14 -10.70 8.38
CA GLU A 333 0.66 -11.16 9.68
C GLU A 333 -0.45 -12.23 9.53
N GLN A 334 -1.44 -12.00 8.67
CA GLN A 334 -2.50 -12.99 8.38
C GLN A 334 -1.97 -14.30 7.78
N ALA A 335 -0.81 -14.24 7.14
CA ALA A 335 -0.12 -15.37 6.55
C ALA A 335 0.94 -15.97 7.50
N ASP A 336 0.88 -15.65 8.80
CA ASP A 336 1.82 -16.12 9.82
C ASP A 336 3.27 -15.81 9.43
N PHE A 337 3.49 -14.58 8.96
CA PHE A 337 4.78 -14.06 8.51
C PHE A 337 5.44 -14.89 7.39
N ASN A 338 4.69 -15.71 6.68
CA ASN A 338 5.16 -16.40 5.48
C ASN A 338 5.12 -15.46 4.25
N PRO A 339 6.27 -14.97 3.74
CA PRO A 339 6.28 -14.04 2.62
C PRO A 339 5.83 -14.70 1.30
N PHE A 340 5.92 -16.02 1.17
CA PHE A 340 5.52 -16.76 -0.05
C PHE A 340 4.00 -16.93 -0.17
N ALA A 341 3.26 -16.81 0.94
CA ALA A 341 1.80 -16.93 0.94
C ALA A 341 1.10 -15.61 0.60
N VAL A 342 1.81 -14.47 0.64
CA VAL A 342 1.23 -13.17 0.36
C VAL A 342 1.26 -12.88 -1.14
N LYS A 343 0.08 -12.79 -1.76
CA LYS A 343 -0.02 -12.35 -3.16
C LYS A 343 0.45 -10.90 -3.28
N THR A 344 1.60 -10.70 -3.91
CA THR A 344 2.06 -9.38 -4.33
C THR A 344 1.23 -8.92 -5.53
N ALA A 345 0.73 -7.68 -5.49
CA ALA A 345 0.07 -7.07 -6.66
C ALA A 345 1.07 -6.77 -7.80
N VAL A 346 2.37 -6.81 -7.49
CA VAL A 346 3.48 -6.57 -8.41
C VAL A 346 3.75 -7.85 -9.22
N LYS A 347 3.34 -7.85 -10.48
CA LYS A 347 3.89 -8.76 -11.48
C LYS A 347 5.34 -8.32 -11.77
N CYS A 348 6.34 -9.07 -11.32
CA CYS A 348 7.66 -9.00 -11.94
C CYS A 348 7.53 -9.52 -13.38
N PRO A 349 7.90 -8.76 -14.42
CA PRO A 349 7.77 -9.22 -15.79
C PRO A 349 8.98 -10.10 -16.14
N SER A 350 8.89 -11.39 -15.87
CA SER A 350 9.56 -12.39 -16.70
C SER A 350 8.66 -13.62 -16.86
N VAL A 351 8.42 -13.97 -18.14
CA VAL A 351 7.96 -15.28 -18.64
C VAL A 351 6.43 -15.60 -18.59
N TYR A 352 5.76 -15.33 -19.73
CA TYR A 352 4.55 -16.00 -20.33
C TYR A 352 3.10 -15.72 -19.81
N PRO A 353 2.05 -16.01 -20.63
CA PRO A 353 0.95 -15.07 -20.92
C PRO A 353 -0.32 -15.22 -20.07
N THR A 354 -1.09 -14.12 -20.07
CA THR A 354 -2.55 -13.99 -19.87
C THR A 354 -3.25 -14.92 -18.87
N SER A 355 -3.63 -14.35 -17.73
CA SER A 355 -5.03 -14.38 -17.30
C SER A 355 -5.36 -13.06 -16.60
N HIS A 356 -6.43 -12.42 -17.09
CA HIS A 356 -7.09 -11.29 -16.47
C HIS A 356 -7.96 -11.78 -15.30
N GLU A 357 -8.36 -10.82 -14.45
CA GLU A 357 -9.35 -10.92 -13.37
C GLU A 357 -8.88 -11.46 -12.02
N ALA A 358 -8.53 -10.53 -11.11
CA ALA A 358 -8.85 -10.68 -9.68
C ALA A 358 -8.68 -9.41 -8.82
N SER A 359 -8.03 -8.34 -9.30
CA SER A 359 -7.66 -7.21 -8.41
C SER A 359 -8.15 -5.82 -8.85
N ALA A 360 -8.98 -5.71 -9.89
CA ALA A 360 -9.46 -4.40 -10.39
C ALA A 360 -10.81 -3.94 -9.79
N THR A 361 -11.62 -4.85 -9.24
CA THR A 361 -13.05 -4.60 -9.01
C THR A 361 -13.44 -3.85 -7.73
N LYS A 362 -12.50 -3.35 -6.92
CA LYS A 362 -12.85 -2.56 -5.71
C LYS A 362 -12.39 -1.10 -5.72
N LEU A 363 -11.46 -0.74 -6.61
CA LEU A 363 -11.01 0.64 -6.80
C LEU A 363 -11.60 1.29 -8.05
N GLU A 364 -11.94 0.51 -9.09
CA GLU A 364 -12.69 1.04 -10.25
C GLU A 364 -14.09 1.55 -9.88
N TRP A 365 -14.77 0.91 -8.91
CA TRP A 365 -16.08 1.37 -8.43
C TRP A 365 -16.03 2.64 -7.56
N LEU A 366 -14.86 3.02 -7.05
CA LEU A 366 -14.69 4.27 -6.32
C LEU A 366 -14.34 5.45 -7.24
N ILE A 367 -13.86 5.19 -8.47
CA ILE A 367 -13.29 6.21 -9.36
C ILE A 367 -14.12 6.41 -10.65
N LEU A 368 -14.83 5.40 -11.14
CA LEU A 368 -15.58 5.49 -12.40
C LEU A 368 -17.10 5.39 -12.17
N GLY A 369 -17.69 6.51 -11.74
CA GLY A 369 -19.08 6.81 -12.07
C GLY A 369 -19.15 7.32 -13.51
N THR A 370 -19.27 6.42 -14.48
CA THR A 370 -19.65 6.76 -15.87
C THR A 370 -21.17 6.99 -15.94
N GLN A 371 -21.77 7.85 -16.76
CA GLN A 371 -21.32 8.77 -17.80
C GLN A 371 -22.48 9.77 -18.12
N ASN A 372 -22.15 10.82 -18.88
CA ASN A 372 -23.01 11.61 -19.78
C ASN A 372 -24.07 12.58 -19.19
N SER A 373 -23.76 13.87 -19.26
CA SER A 373 -24.41 14.78 -20.23
C SER A 373 -23.73 16.14 -20.22
N ARG A 374 -23.68 16.77 -21.40
CA ARG A 374 -23.24 18.14 -21.63
C ARG A 374 -24.16 19.10 -20.86
N SER A 375 -23.58 20.18 -20.33
CA SER A 375 -24.22 21.30 -19.60
C SER A 375 -24.13 21.20 -18.07
N ALA A 376 -23.09 21.83 -17.52
CA ALA A 376 -23.15 22.66 -16.30
C ALA A 376 -21.72 23.03 -15.86
N ARG A 377 -21.01 23.81 -16.69
CA ARG A 377 -19.95 24.69 -16.18
C ARG A 377 -20.66 25.71 -15.30
N ASN A 378 -20.59 25.56 -13.98
CA ASN A 378 -20.76 26.60 -12.93
C ASN A 378 -21.03 26.05 -11.52
N SER A 379 -21.00 24.72 -11.28
CA SER A 379 -21.21 24.14 -9.92
C SER A 379 -19.97 23.47 -9.31
N ALA A 380 -18.77 23.72 -9.85
CA ALA A 380 -17.54 23.02 -9.45
C ALA A 380 -16.93 23.49 -8.10
N THR A 381 -17.36 24.63 -7.56
CA THR A 381 -16.71 25.26 -6.40
C THR A 381 -17.31 24.83 -5.06
N LEU A 382 -18.60 24.45 -5.02
CA LEU A 382 -19.29 24.02 -3.79
C LEU A 382 -19.26 22.51 -3.53
N TYR A 383 -18.99 21.69 -4.56
CA TYR A 383 -18.92 20.23 -4.42
C TYR A 383 -17.58 19.73 -3.88
N ARG A 384 -16.48 20.48 -4.09
CA ARG A 384 -15.14 20.14 -3.55
C ARG A 384 -15.06 20.24 -2.03
N GLN A 385 -15.78 21.16 -1.40
CA GLN A 385 -15.74 21.34 0.05
C GLN A 385 -16.59 20.29 0.79
N ARG A 386 -17.75 19.89 0.25
CA ARG A 386 -18.60 18.84 0.85
C ARG A 386 -18.10 17.41 0.63
N PHE A 387 -17.27 17.16 -0.40
CA PHE A 387 -16.68 15.84 -0.65
C PHE A 387 -15.47 15.54 0.24
N LEU A 388 -14.70 16.57 0.61
CA LEU A 388 -13.56 16.42 1.52
C LEU A 388 -14.03 16.07 2.94
N TYR A 389 -15.05 16.72 3.49
CA TYR A 389 -15.57 16.38 4.83
C TYR A 389 -16.19 14.97 4.91
N ARG A 390 -16.72 14.42 3.81
CA ARG A 390 -17.26 13.04 3.77
C ARG A 390 -16.17 11.97 3.62
N ILE A 391 -15.02 12.32 3.04
CA ILE A 391 -13.84 11.45 2.99
C ILE A 391 -13.08 11.47 4.33
N TYR A 392 -13.07 12.59 5.06
CA TYR A 392 -12.52 12.64 6.42
C TYR A 392 -13.25 11.68 7.38
N ASP A 393 -14.57 11.50 7.23
CA ASP A 393 -15.36 10.56 8.03
C ASP A 393 -15.25 9.10 7.53
N ILE A 394 -15.22 8.89 6.21
CA ILE A 394 -15.13 7.54 5.63
C ILE A 394 -13.73 6.93 5.76
N THR A 395 -12.65 7.73 5.80
CA THR A 395 -11.28 7.20 5.92
C THR A 395 -10.95 6.83 7.37
N ILE A 396 -11.50 7.55 8.36
CA ILE A 396 -11.43 7.13 9.77
C ILE A 396 -12.26 5.85 9.98
N LEU A 397 -13.39 5.69 9.30
CA LEU A 397 -14.19 4.46 9.36
C LEU A 397 -13.59 3.25 8.60
N ILE A 398 -12.73 3.47 7.60
CA ILE A 398 -12.10 2.39 6.83
C ILE A 398 -10.81 1.88 7.50
N VAL A 399 -10.09 2.72 8.25
CA VAL A 399 -8.85 2.32 8.96
C VAL A 399 -9.16 1.66 10.32
N ASP A 400 -10.36 1.86 10.89
CA ASP A 400 -10.88 1.11 12.05
C ASP A 400 -11.72 -0.12 11.67
N ALA A 401 -11.70 -0.52 10.40
CA ALA A 401 -12.25 -1.81 9.99
C ALA A 401 -11.28 -2.95 10.39
N VAL A 402 -11.08 -3.14 11.70
CA VAL A 402 -11.13 -4.50 12.27
C VAL A 402 -12.29 -5.18 11.55
N ILE A 403 -12.09 -6.31 10.88
CA ILE A 403 -13.17 -7.01 10.18
C ILE A 403 -14.25 -7.32 11.23
N LYS A 404 -15.24 -6.45 11.38
CA LYS A 404 -16.33 -6.60 12.33
C LYS A 404 -17.24 -7.65 11.71
N MET A 405 -17.33 -8.78 12.39
CA MET A 405 -18.17 -9.88 11.98
C MET A 405 -19.60 -9.56 12.40
N LEU A 406 -20.57 -9.87 11.55
CA LEU A 406 -21.98 -9.76 11.89
C LEU A 406 -22.40 -11.00 12.68
N TYR A 407 -22.94 -10.78 13.87
CA TYR A 407 -23.48 -11.83 14.72
C TYR A 407 -24.97 -11.63 14.94
N GLU A 408 -25.68 -12.74 15.01
CA GLU A 408 -27.05 -12.81 15.50
C GLU A 408 -27.08 -13.60 16.80
N LEU A 409 -27.53 -12.94 17.86
CA LEU A 409 -27.81 -13.52 19.16
C LEU A 409 -29.30 -13.82 19.26
N ILE A 410 -29.63 -15.07 19.57
CA ILE A 410 -30.95 -15.49 20.01
C ILE A 410 -30.84 -15.86 21.49
N ALA A 411 -31.47 -15.06 22.34
CA ALA A 411 -31.46 -15.26 23.78
C ALA A 411 -32.83 -15.73 24.27
N ILE A 412 -32.81 -16.73 25.14
CA ILE A 412 -33.97 -17.30 25.82
C ILE A 412 -33.79 -17.01 27.31
N VAL A 413 -34.58 -16.08 27.83
CA VAL A 413 -34.55 -15.64 29.22
C VAL A 413 -35.72 -16.25 29.98
N ARG A 414 -35.59 -16.39 31.29
CA ARG A 414 -36.70 -16.79 32.17
C ARG A 414 -37.92 -15.87 31.92
N PRO A 415 -39.12 -16.44 31.74
CA PRO A 415 -40.35 -15.66 31.66
C PRO A 415 -40.72 -15.14 33.06
N GLY A 416 -41.09 -13.86 33.16
CA GLY A 416 -41.46 -13.25 34.44
C GLY A 416 -41.67 -11.75 34.33
N SER A 417 -40.58 -11.01 34.13
CA SER A 417 -40.63 -9.55 33.97
C SER A 417 -39.94 -9.08 32.69
N LEU A 418 -40.61 -8.18 31.96
CA LEU A 418 -40.01 -7.50 30.81
C LEU A 418 -38.81 -6.63 31.21
N SER A 419 -38.76 -6.17 32.47
CA SER A 419 -37.63 -5.38 32.98
C SER A 419 -36.33 -6.18 32.97
N GLU A 420 -36.37 -7.45 33.36
CA GLU A 420 -35.20 -8.34 33.38
C GLU A 420 -34.68 -8.60 31.96
N VAL A 421 -35.58 -8.82 31.00
CA VAL A 421 -35.22 -8.99 29.59
C VAL A 421 -34.59 -7.72 29.04
N LYS A 422 -35.13 -6.55 29.41
CA LYS A 422 -34.59 -5.25 29.02
C LYS A 422 -33.21 -5.02 29.62
N GLU A 423 -32.98 -5.34 30.89
CA GLU A 423 -31.68 -5.23 31.55
C GLU A 423 -30.62 -6.10 30.86
N ILE A 424 -30.93 -7.36 30.56
CA ILE A 424 -29.99 -8.26 29.87
C ILE A 424 -29.67 -7.74 28.47
N ALA A 425 -30.68 -7.30 27.73
CA ALA A 425 -30.51 -6.69 26.42
C ALA A 425 -29.67 -5.39 26.50
N GLN A 426 -29.88 -4.56 27.52
CA GLN A 426 -29.10 -3.35 27.75
C GLN A 426 -27.65 -3.66 28.11
N THR A 427 -27.39 -4.68 28.93
CA THR A 427 -26.04 -5.12 29.29
C THR A 427 -25.27 -5.59 28.05
N VAL A 428 -25.87 -6.46 27.23
CA VAL A 428 -25.24 -6.93 25.98
C VAL A 428 -25.04 -5.80 24.99
N GLY A 429 -26.07 -4.97 24.78
CA GLY A 429 -26.00 -3.83 23.85
C GLY A 429 -24.93 -2.83 24.28
N SER A 430 -24.85 -2.50 25.57
CA SER A 430 -23.83 -1.60 26.12
C SER A 430 -22.44 -2.20 26.00
N LEU A 431 -22.27 -3.50 26.22
CA LEU A 431 -20.99 -4.18 26.06
C LEU A 431 -20.49 -4.13 24.61
N VAL A 432 -21.39 -4.32 23.64
CA VAL A 432 -21.07 -4.18 22.22
C VAL A 432 -20.69 -2.75 21.88
N LEU A 433 -21.49 -1.76 22.31
CA LEU A 433 -21.26 -0.35 21.99
C LEU A 433 -19.99 0.21 22.63
N LYS A 434 -19.74 -0.10 23.91
CA LYS A 434 -18.53 0.37 24.64
C LYS A 434 -17.24 -0.15 24.02
N ASN A 435 -17.27 -1.32 23.39
CA ASN A 435 -16.10 -1.93 22.74
C ASN A 435 -16.08 -1.69 21.22
N GLY A 436 -16.72 -0.62 20.76
CA GLY A 436 -16.66 -0.19 19.35
C GLY A 436 -17.46 -1.04 18.37
N GLY A 437 -18.33 -1.93 18.83
CA GLY A 437 -19.30 -2.65 18.01
C GLY A 437 -20.54 -1.80 17.68
N VAL A 438 -21.32 -2.24 16.69
CA VAL A 438 -22.56 -1.56 16.25
C VAL A 438 -23.74 -2.50 16.39
N VAL A 439 -24.77 -2.10 17.12
CA VAL A 439 -26.03 -2.86 17.21
C VAL A 439 -26.92 -2.45 16.03
N ARG A 440 -27.25 -3.41 15.15
CA ARG A 440 -28.08 -3.17 13.95
C ARG A 440 -29.57 -3.18 14.25
N GLY A 441 -29.97 -3.91 15.27
CA GLY A 441 -31.36 -3.98 15.68
C GLY A 441 -31.59 -5.01 16.77
N LEU A 442 -32.68 -4.80 17.48
CA LEU A 442 -33.18 -5.66 18.53
C LEU A 442 -34.66 -5.91 18.29
N ALA A 443 -35.07 -7.17 18.34
CA ALA A 443 -36.45 -7.58 18.22
C ALA A 443 -36.83 -8.41 19.46
N ASN A 444 -37.87 -7.97 20.15
CA ASN A 444 -38.50 -8.77 21.20
C ASN A 444 -39.51 -9.71 20.54
N TRP A 445 -39.34 -11.01 20.68
CA TRP A 445 -40.26 -12.01 20.12
C TRP A 445 -41.35 -12.42 21.11
N GLY A 446 -41.14 -12.20 22.42
CA GLY A 446 -42.11 -12.54 23.45
C GLY A 446 -41.91 -13.93 24.03
N VAL A 447 -42.91 -14.41 24.77
CA VAL A 447 -42.84 -15.69 25.50
C VAL A 447 -43.38 -16.81 24.63
N PHE A 448 -42.59 -17.88 24.46
CA PHE A 448 -42.98 -19.09 23.75
C PHE A 448 -42.63 -20.33 24.57
N SER A 449 -43.33 -21.43 24.27
CA SER A 449 -43.00 -22.75 24.80
C SER A 449 -41.65 -23.22 24.26
N LEU A 450 -40.82 -23.77 25.15
CA LEU A 450 -39.55 -24.37 24.76
C LEU A 450 -39.80 -25.70 24.03
N PRO A 451 -39.06 -26.04 22.96
CA PRO A 451 -39.24 -27.30 22.23
C PRO A 451 -39.12 -28.55 23.11
N LYS A 452 -38.33 -28.47 24.18
CA LYS A 452 -38.23 -29.46 25.24
C LYS A 452 -38.06 -28.73 26.58
N PRO A 453 -38.57 -29.26 27.70
CA PRO A 453 -38.31 -28.67 29.02
C PRO A 453 -36.81 -28.64 29.32
N ILE A 454 -36.30 -27.49 29.75
CA ILE A 454 -34.87 -27.28 30.05
C ILE A 454 -34.72 -27.04 31.55
N SER A 455 -33.87 -27.81 32.22
CA SER A 455 -33.51 -27.58 33.63
C SER A 455 -32.21 -26.80 33.71
N VAL A 456 -32.28 -25.54 34.15
CA VAL A 456 -31.15 -24.62 34.29
C VAL A 456 -31.31 -23.89 35.63
N HIS A 457 -30.20 -23.68 36.35
CA HIS A 457 -30.21 -23.06 37.69
C HIS A 457 -31.23 -23.67 38.67
N GLN A 458 -31.28 -25.01 38.74
CA GLN A 458 -32.14 -25.80 39.63
C GLN A 458 -33.67 -25.62 39.40
N MET A 459 -34.09 -24.99 38.31
CA MET A 459 -35.49 -24.86 37.92
C MET A 459 -35.75 -25.46 36.54
N LYS A 460 -36.91 -26.08 36.37
CA LYS A 460 -37.37 -26.64 35.10
C LYS A 460 -38.21 -25.60 34.37
N HIS A 461 -37.74 -25.16 33.21
CA HIS A 461 -38.42 -24.18 32.37
C HIS A 461 -39.18 -24.89 31.23
N THR A 462 -40.45 -24.56 31.07
CA THR A 462 -41.29 -25.00 29.93
C THR A 462 -41.57 -23.87 28.94
N HIS A 463 -41.43 -22.62 29.38
CA HIS A 463 -41.58 -21.42 28.56
C HIS A 463 -40.34 -20.53 28.72
N GLY A 464 -40.02 -19.76 27.69
CA GLY A 464 -38.92 -18.81 27.67
C GLY A 464 -39.31 -17.52 26.95
N HIS A 465 -38.75 -16.40 27.38
CA HIS A 465 -38.87 -15.12 26.68
C HIS A 465 -37.74 -15.00 25.65
N TYR A 466 -38.12 -14.90 24.38
CA TYR A 466 -37.20 -14.81 23.25
C TYR A 466 -36.95 -13.36 22.86
N PHE A 467 -35.67 -13.01 22.72
CA PHE A 467 -35.29 -11.79 22.01
C PHE A 467 -34.10 -12.06 21.10
N VAL A 468 -34.04 -11.29 20.02
CA VAL A 468 -32.96 -11.36 19.05
C VAL A 468 -32.26 -10.02 18.95
N MET A 469 -30.93 -10.07 18.98
CA MET A 469 -30.09 -8.91 18.76
C MET A 469 -29.11 -9.21 17.63
N ARG A 470 -29.03 -8.32 16.66
CA ARG A 470 -28.07 -8.41 15.57
C ARG A 470 -27.06 -7.28 15.70
N TYR A 471 -25.77 -7.61 15.66
CA TYR A 471 -24.71 -6.62 15.88
C TYR A 471 -23.42 -6.96 15.13
N ASP A 472 -22.67 -5.93 14.76
CA ASP A 472 -21.31 -6.03 14.24
C ASP A 472 -20.31 -5.86 15.39
N ALA A 473 -19.42 -6.82 15.58
CA ALA A 473 -18.39 -6.74 16.61
C ALA A 473 -17.12 -7.49 16.21
N ALA A 474 -16.00 -7.16 16.85
CA ALA A 474 -14.79 -7.96 16.77
C ALA A 474 -15.00 -9.32 17.45
N ALA A 475 -14.25 -10.36 17.03
CA ALA A 475 -14.38 -11.71 17.59
C ALA A 475 -14.15 -11.76 19.11
N LYS A 476 -13.24 -10.92 19.63
CA LYS A 476 -12.99 -10.75 21.08
C LYS A 476 -14.24 -10.25 21.81
N VAL A 477 -14.84 -9.16 21.32
CA VAL A 477 -16.07 -8.59 21.92
C VAL A 477 -17.23 -9.59 21.87
N HIS A 478 -17.34 -10.37 20.79
CA HIS A 478 -18.32 -11.45 20.72
C HIS A 478 -18.08 -12.55 21.77
N HIS A 479 -16.82 -12.91 22.00
CA HIS A 479 -16.44 -13.86 23.06
C HIS A 479 -16.82 -13.32 24.45
N ASP A 480 -16.60 -12.03 24.71
CA ASP A 480 -16.97 -11.37 25.97
C ASP A 480 -18.50 -11.35 26.17
N VAL A 481 -19.27 -11.09 25.10
CA VAL A 481 -20.74 -11.19 25.13
C VAL A 481 -21.18 -12.61 25.48
N ARG A 482 -20.55 -13.63 24.88
CA ARG A 482 -20.88 -15.04 25.14
C ARG A 482 -20.58 -15.43 26.58
N ASN A 483 -19.45 -14.98 27.13
CA ASN A 483 -19.06 -15.22 28.51
C ASN A 483 -20.02 -14.53 29.48
N THR A 484 -20.38 -13.27 29.21
CA THR A 484 -21.33 -12.50 30.03
C THR A 484 -22.70 -13.19 30.07
N LEU A 485 -23.23 -13.62 28.93
CA LEU A 485 -24.54 -14.29 28.88
C LEU A 485 -24.53 -15.69 29.50
N ARG A 486 -23.38 -16.37 29.49
CA ARG A 486 -23.22 -17.67 30.16
C ARG A 486 -23.25 -17.54 31.69
N LEU A 487 -22.79 -16.41 32.22
CA LEU A 487 -22.76 -16.12 33.66
C LEU A 487 -24.08 -15.53 34.17
N GLU A 488 -24.98 -15.11 33.28
CA GLU A 488 -26.25 -14.49 33.66
C GLU A 488 -27.24 -15.53 34.22
N PRO A 489 -27.60 -15.48 35.52
CA PRO A 489 -28.42 -16.52 36.17
C PRO A 489 -29.88 -16.57 35.68
N ARG A 490 -30.33 -15.50 35.00
CA ARG A 490 -31.68 -15.40 34.41
C ARG A 490 -31.74 -15.96 32.99
N MET A 491 -30.60 -16.32 32.39
CA MET A 491 -30.50 -16.87 31.05
C MET A 491 -30.82 -18.38 31.05
N ILE A 492 -31.79 -18.81 30.24
CA ILE A 492 -32.06 -20.23 30.01
C ILE A 492 -31.12 -20.77 28.93
N ARG A 493 -30.95 -20.03 27.83
CA ARG A 493 -30.07 -20.40 26.72
C ARG A 493 -29.74 -19.19 25.85
N ALA A 494 -28.47 -19.08 25.43
CA ALA A 494 -28.04 -18.13 24.40
C ALA A 494 -27.48 -18.89 23.19
N ALA A 495 -27.97 -18.57 22.00
CA ALA A 495 -27.47 -19.08 20.73
C ALA A 495 -26.85 -17.93 19.94
N HIS A 496 -25.71 -18.19 19.30
CA HIS A 496 -25.00 -17.20 18.52
C HIS A 496 -24.72 -17.76 17.13
N VAL A 497 -25.05 -16.99 16.11
CA VAL A 497 -24.82 -17.34 14.71
C VAL A 497 -23.97 -16.25 14.08
N LYS A 498 -22.83 -16.64 13.48
CA LYS A 498 -22.03 -15.74 12.64
C LYS A 498 -22.69 -15.65 11.26
N LEU A 499 -23.11 -14.45 10.86
CA LEU A 499 -23.79 -14.19 9.61
C LEU A 499 -22.81 -13.66 8.56
N GLY A 500 -22.88 -14.22 7.35
CA GLY A 500 -22.07 -13.79 6.20
C GLY A 500 -20.63 -14.35 6.18
N ASP A 501 -19.93 -14.04 5.09
CA ASP A 501 -18.55 -14.49 4.81
C ASP A 501 -17.49 -13.45 5.21
N GLY A 502 -17.86 -12.46 6.03
CA GLY A 502 -16.98 -11.35 6.43
C GLY A 502 -16.77 -10.28 5.35
N LYS A 503 -17.43 -10.39 4.18
CA LYS A 503 -17.39 -9.37 3.14
C LYS A 503 -18.48 -8.32 3.34
N LEU A 504 -18.12 -7.05 3.27
CA LEU A 504 -19.07 -5.93 3.43
C LEU A 504 -20.31 -6.03 2.54
N ALA A 505 -20.17 -6.56 1.31
CA ALA A 505 -21.27 -6.73 0.37
C ALA A 505 -22.31 -7.78 0.80
N SER A 506 -21.89 -8.86 1.49
CA SER A 506 -22.82 -9.85 2.05
C SER A 506 -23.44 -9.31 3.34
N LEU A 507 -22.64 -8.65 4.18
CA LEU A 507 -23.08 -8.06 5.44
C LEU A 507 -24.11 -6.95 5.22
N ALA A 508 -23.97 -6.09 4.19
CA ALA A 508 -24.89 -4.99 3.91
C ALA A 508 -26.32 -5.45 3.53
N ARG A 509 -26.50 -6.70 3.09
CA ARG A 509 -27.83 -7.27 2.75
C ARG A 509 -28.65 -7.59 4.00
N PHE A 510 -28.02 -7.71 5.17
CA PHE A 510 -28.69 -8.04 6.42
C PHE A 510 -29.14 -6.76 7.15
N GLY A 511 -30.44 -6.47 7.07
CA GLY A 511 -31.09 -5.39 7.85
C GLY A 511 -31.33 -5.76 9.32
N PRO A 512 -32.15 -4.99 10.06
CA PRO A 512 -32.56 -5.35 11.41
C PRO A 512 -33.31 -6.71 11.41
N PRO A 513 -33.28 -7.47 12.52
CA PRO A 513 -34.05 -8.70 12.63
C PRO A 513 -35.54 -8.40 12.44
N LYS A 514 -36.12 -8.91 11.34
CA LYS A 514 -37.54 -8.76 11.03
C LYS A 514 -38.31 -9.87 11.71
N TRP A 515 -39.29 -9.50 12.54
CA TRP A 515 -40.29 -10.44 13.02
C TRP A 515 -41.54 -10.34 12.13
N LYS A 516 -42.04 -11.48 11.63
CA LYS A 516 -43.37 -11.53 11.02
C LYS A 516 -44.39 -11.63 12.15
N THR A 517 -45.12 -10.56 12.40
CA THR A 517 -46.26 -10.54 13.34
C THR A 517 -47.46 -11.33 12.84
N THR A 518 -47.46 -11.80 11.59
CA THR A 518 -48.49 -12.70 11.07
C THR A 518 -48.05 -14.15 11.28
N GLY A 519 -48.59 -14.78 12.30
CA GLY A 519 -48.66 -16.23 12.32
C GLY A 519 -49.47 -16.71 11.12
N SER A 520 -48.86 -17.55 10.28
CA SER A 520 -49.61 -18.69 9.76
C SER A 520 -49.06 -19.91 10.48
N GLU A 521 -50.00 -20.67 10.99
CA GLU A 521 -49.86 -21.86 11.82
C GLU A 521 -49.04 -22.97 11.16
N ALA A 522 -48.56 -23.86 12.05
CA ALA A 522 -48.04 -25.22 11.84
C ALA A 522 -46.66 -25.37 11.16
#